data_AF-A0A369B5T7-F1
#
_entry.id   AF-A0A369B5T7-F1
#
_cell.length_a   1.000
_cell.length_b   1.000
_cell.length_c   1.000
_cell.angle_alpha   90.00
_cell.angle_beta   90.00
_cell.angle_gamma   90.00
#
_symmetry.space_group_name_H-M   'P 1'
#
loop_
_entity.id
_entity.type
_entity.pdbx_description
1 polymer ?
#
loop_
_entity_poly.entity_id
_entity_poly.type
_entity_poly.pdbx_seq_one_letter_code
_entity_poly.pdbx_strand_id
1 'polypeptide(L)' 'MEKYSKGWKINRISRVDISILRLSIYEIGFRDDIPFNVSINEAVELAKKYSNEEAGAFINGILGKIPKMRALPEENEAGN' A
#
# COMPACT_ATOMS: atom_id res chain seq x y z
N MET A 1 0.96 5.60 9.13
CA MET A 1 0.06 6.19 8.11
C MET A 1 0.11 7.71 8.11
N GLU A 2 0.00 8.39 9.26
CA GLU A 2 0.06 9.86 9.36
C GLU A 2 1.29 10.50 8.70
N LYS A 3 2.45 9.84 8.76
CA LYS A 3 3.71 10.32 8.14
C LYS A 3 3.63 10.48 6.61
N TYR A 4 2.72 9.75 5.94
CA TYR A 4 2.63 9.70 4.48
C TYR A 4 1.44 10.50 3.90
N SER A 5 0.53 10.97 4.75
CA SER A 5 -0.72 11.66 4.36
C SER A 5 -0.60 13.19 4.29
N LYS A 6 0.51 13.74 3.77
CA LYS A 6 0.69 15.21 3.66
C LYS A 6 -0.44 15.82 2.82
N GLY A 7 -1.31 16.62 3.46
CA GLY A 7 -2.41 17.36 2.83
C GLY A 7 -3.81 16.80 3.08
N TRP A 8 -3.94 15.55 3.54
CA TRP A 8 -5.23 14.91 3.81
C TRP A 8 -5.44 14.76 5.31
N LYS A 9 -6.51 15.36 5.86
CA LYS A 9 -6.92 15.12 7.25
C LYS A 9 -7.33 13.65 7.36
N ILE A 10 -6.54 12.84 8.07
CA ILE A 10 -6.85 11.43 8.35
C ILE A 10 -8.25 11.26 8.96
N ASN A 11 -8.77 12.29 9.65
CA ASN A 11 -10.15 12.35 10.15
C ASN A 11 -11.26 12.30 9.08
N ARG A 12 -10.96 12.35 7.79
CA ARG A 12 -11.94 12.17 6.69
C ARG A 12 -11.81 10.84 5.94
N ILE A 13 -10.86 9.98 6.33
CA ILE A 13 -10.68 8.69 5.67
C ILE A 13 -11.80 7.76 6.13
N SER A 14 -12.50 7.12 5.19
CA SER A 14 -13.55 6.17 5.54
C SER A 14 -12.95 4.97 6.30
N ARG A 15 -13.77 4.31 7.13
CA ARG A 15 -13.31 3.10 7.82
C ARG A 15 -12.91 2.00 6.84
N VAL A 16 -13.49 2.01 5.64
CA VAL A 16 -13.17 1.10 4.53
C VAL A 16 -11.76 1.35 4.05
N ASP A 17 -11.41 2.60 3.70
CA ASP A 17 -10.08 2.94 3.18
C ASP A 17 -8.97 2.68 4.23
N ILE A 18 -9.25 2.92 5.52
CA ILE A 18 -8.33 2.57 6.60
C ILE A 18 -8.10 1.05 6.65
N SER A 19 -9.16 0.26 6.49
CA SER A 19 -9.07 -1.21 6.54
C SER A 19 -8.26 -1.73 5.36
N ILE A 20 -8.50 -1.19 4.16
CA ILE A 20 -7.74 -1.51 2.94
C ILE A 20 -6.27 -1.15 3.14
N LEU A 21 -5.96 0.08 3.59
CA LEU A 21 -4.59 0.49 3.85
C LEU A 21 -3.88 -0.39 4.88
N ARG A 22 -4.57 -0.81 5.95
CA ARG A 22 -3.98 -1.70 6.96
C ARG A 22 -3.64 -3.07 6.36
N LEU A 23 -4.56 -3.62 5.57
CA LEU A 23 -4.35 -4.91 4.90
C LEU A 23 -3.14 -4.85 3.96
N SER A 24 -3.10 -3.85 3.07
CA SER A 24 -2.02 -3.73 2.09
C SER A 24 -0.66 -3.46 2.75
N ILE A 25 -0.61 -2.66 3.82
CA ILE A 25 0.63 -2.47 4.58
C ILE A 25 1.08 -3.76 5.26
N TYR A 26 0.13 -4.55 5.79
CA TYR A 26 0.46 -5.85 6.36
C TYR A 26 1.03 -6.80 5.31
N GLU A 27 0.42 -6.90 4.14
CA GLU A 27 0.95 -7.73 3.05
C GLU A 27 2.36 -7.27 2.64
N ILE A 28 2.52 -5.97 2.37
CA ILE A 28 3.82 -5.38 1.98
C ILE A 28 4.92 -5.62 3.04
N GLY A 29 4.56 -5.61 4.33
CA GLY A 29 5.52 -5.73 5.42
C GLY A 29 5.81 -7.16 5.87
N PHE A 30 4.87 -8.08 5.68
CA PHE A 30 4.89 -9.38 6.36
C PHE A 30 4.58 -10.58 5.45
N ARG A 31 4.21 -10.37 4.17
CA ARG A 31 3.91 -11.46 3.22
C ARG A 31 4.91 -11.47 2.08
N ASP A 32 5.77 -12.48 2.08
CA ASP A 32 6.83 -12.64 1.07
C ASP A 32 6.33 -13.33 -0.20
N ASP A 33 5.19 -14.00 -0.09
CA ASP A 33 4.52 -14.69 -1.18
C ASP A 33 3.69 -13.74 -2.06
N ILE A 34 3.53 -12.47 -1.65
CA ILE A 34 2.73 -11.47 -2.36
C ILE A 34 3.65 -10.36 -2.88
N PRO A 35 3.77 -10.17 -4.21
CA PRO A 35 4.57 -9.10 -4.77
C PRO A 35 4.05 -7.72 -4.34
N PHE A 36 4.97 -6.81 -4.01
CA PHE A 36 4.65 -5.43 -3.59
C PHE A 36 3.65 -4.72 -4.52
N ASN A 37 3.85 -4.81 -5.84
CA ASN A 37 2.99 -4.16 -6.82
C ASN A 37 1.58 -4.75 -6.86
N VAL A 38 1.43 -6.05 -6.55
CA VAL A 38 0.13 -6.74 -6.49
C VAL A 38 -0.67 -6.20 -5.31
N SER A 39 -0.07 -6.14 -4.11
CA SER A 39 -0.73 -5.57 -2.93
C SER A 39 -1.19 -4.12 -3.13
N ILE A 40 -0.44 -3.30 -3.89
CA ILE A 40 -0.87 -1.94 -4.23
C ILE A 40 -2.05 -1.95 -5.20
N ASN A 41 -1.97 -2.73 -6.28
CA ASN A 41 -3.02 -2.77 -7.28
C ASN A 41 -4.35 -3.24 -6.68
N GLU A 42 -4.33 -4.31 -5.89
CA GLU A 42 -5.51 -4.83 -5.21
C GLU A 42 -6.09 -3.81 -4.21
N ALA A 43 -5.24 -3.06 -3.50
CA ALA A 43 -5.69 -1.99 -2.61
C ALA A 43 -6.48 -0.91 -3.37
N VAL A 44 -5.98 -0.52 -4.54
CA VAL A 44 -6.59 0.50 -5.39
C VAL A 44 -7.94 0.02 -5.94
N GLU A 45 -8.01 -1.22 -6.41
CA GLU A 45 -9.25 -1.80 -6.92
C GLU A 45 -10.30 -1.99 -5.81
N LEU A 46 -9.89 -2.42 -4.61
CA LEU A 46 -10.78 -2.47 -3.44
C LEU A 46 -11.32 -1.10 -3.07
N ALA A 47 -10.46 -0.07 -3.12
CA ALA A 47 -10.86 1.31 -2.81
C ALA A 47 -11.87 1.86 -3.83
N LYS A 48 -11.64 1.64 -5.12
CA LYS A 48 -12.58 2.01 -6.18
C LYS A 48 -13.93 1.30 -6.02
N LYS A 49 -13.89 0.01 -5.63
CA LYS A 49 -15.09 -0.82 -5.50
C LYS A 49 -15.94 -0.49 -4.26
N TYR A 50 -15.30 -0.24 -3.13
CA TYR A 50 -16.00 -0.11 -1.83
C TYR A 50 -16.01 1.31 -1.26
N SER A 51 -15.31 2.25 -1.90
CA SER A 51 -15.26 3.66 -1.55
C SER A 51 -15.59 4.49 -2.80
N ASN A 52 -14.60 5.13 -3.43
CA ASN A 52 -14.77 5.88 -4.67
C ASN A 52 -13.45 5.97 -5.45
N GLU A 53 -13.50 6.57 -6.64
CA GLU A 53 -12.35 6.70 -7.53
C GLU A 53 -11.23 7.58 -6.94
N GLU A 54 -11.60 8.62 -6.19
CA GLU A 54 -10.66 9.49 -5.46
C GLU A 54 -9.89 8.71 -4.36
N ALA A 55 -10.56 7.78 -3.69
CA ALA A 55 -9.96 6.91 -2.67
C ALA A 55 -8.92 5.97 -3.29
N GLY A 56 -9.16 5.47 -4.51
CA GLY A 56 -8.18 4.70 -5.26
C GLY A 56 -6.90 5.48 -5.53
N ALA A 57 -7.02 6.72 -6.03
CA ALA A 57 -5.88 7.60 -6.26
C ALA A 57 -5.13 7.95 -4.96
N PHE A 58 -5.87 8.19 -3.88
CA PHE A 58 -5.33 8.47 -2.56
C PHE A 58 -4.53 7.30 -1.99
N ILE A 59 -5.09 6.08 -2.05
CA ILE A 59 -4.42 4.86 -1.56
C ILE A 59 -3.15 4.59 -2.37
N ASN A 60 -3.22 4.71 -3.70
CA ASN A 60 -2.04 4.58 -4.55
C ASN A 60 -0.93 5.58 -4.14
N GLY A 61 -1.31 6.83 -3.89
CA GLY A 61 -0.39 7.89 -3.47
C GLY A 61 0.22 7.69 -2.08
N ILE A 62 -0.46 6.99 -1.17
CA ILE A 62 0.09 6.61 0.14
C ILE A 62 1.02 5.41 -0.01
N LEU A 63 0.54 4.31 -0.61
CA LEU A 63 1.30 3.07 -0.69
C LEU A 63 2.56 3.22 -1.54
N GLY A 64 2.53 4.04 -2.59
CA GLY A 64 3.71 4.34 -3.41
C GLY A 64 4.82 5.11 -2.66
N LYS A 65 4.52 5.71 -1.51
CA LYS A 65 5.52 6.36 -0.63
C LYS A 65 6.04 5.44 0.47
N ILE A 66 5.44 4.26 0.63
CA ILE A 66 5.91 3.27 1.59
C ILE A 66 7.15 2.62 0.98
N PRO A 67 8.33 2.76 1.60
CA PRO A 67 9.52 2.06 1.12
C PRO A 67 9.23 0.57 1.14
N LYS A 68 9.79 -0.20 0.19
CA LYS A 68 9.83 -1.66 0.31
C LYS A 68 10.45 -1.98 1.65
N MET A 69 9.62 -2.28 2.65
CA MET A 69 10.05 -2.39 4.04
C MET A 69 10.93 -3.64 4.22
N ARG A 70 10.85 -4.56 3.25
CA ARG A 70 11.89 -5.49 2.88
C ARG A 70 12.40 -5.15 1.49
N ALA A 71 13.51 -4.42 1.41
CA ALA A 71 14.53 -4.88 0.49
C ALA A 71 14.93 -6.26 1.05
N LEU A 72 14.38 -7.34 0.48
CA LEU A 72 15.21 -8.54 0.40
C LEU A 72 16.54 -8.03 -0.19
N PRO A 73 17.70 -8.39 0.37
CA PRO A 73 18.94 -8.12 -0.33
C PRO A 73 18.69 -8.57 -1.77
N GLU A 74 18.91 -7.67 -2.74
CA GLU A 74 19.00 -8.12 -4.12
C GLU A 74 19.88 -9.37 -4.05
N GLU A 75 19.39 -10.49 -4.58
CA GLU A 75 20.26 -11.62 -4.84
C GLU A 75 21.34 -11.04 -5.76
N ASN A 76 22.41 -10.53 -5.16
CA ASN A 76 23.68 -10.36 -5.82
C ASN A 76 23.89 -11.71 -6.45
N GLU A 77 23.93 -11.72 -7.78
CA GLU A 77 24.34 -12.82 -8.62
C GLU A 77 25.48 -13.56 -7.92
N ALA A 78 25.10 -14.59 -7.16
CA ALA A 78 26.01 -15.40 -6.39
C ALA A 78 26.54 -16.43 -7.38
N GLY A 79 27.58 -16.02 -8.09
CA GLY A 79 28.50 -16.91 -8.79
C GLY A 79 27.93 -17.56 -10.06
N ASN A 80 28.35 -17.02 -11.21
CA ASN A 80 29.29 -17.72 -12.09
C ASN A 80 29.89 -16.74 -13.10
#